data_AF-A0AA46BQB4-F1
#
_entry.id   AF-A0AA46BQB4-F1
#
_cell.length_a   1.000
_cell.length_b   1.000
_cell.length_c   1.000
_cell.angle_alpha   90.00
_cell.angle_beta   90.00
_cell.angle_gamma   90.00
#
_symmetry.space_group_name_H-M   'P 1'
#
loop_
_entity.id
_entity.type
_entity.pdbx_description
1 polymer ?
#
loop_
_entity_poly.entity_id
_entity_poly.type
_entity_poly.pdbx_seq_one_letter_code
_entity_poly.pdbx_strand_id
1 'polypeptide(L)'
;MYRISGGYLHSISGRMRWKWLATGLATTVPIWLVGNLAETVVNGESTFSPAKAWALQVALTLILTPLQAAGEEYIVRGLLVTTISSYFSNAKVGFCIAGAISTFVFTALHGSSHPWVVANLVGMSIMALYLVWHTGGIEAAIAIHVANNLSLILISIFTNTVGKGQITAETQVSFWSTFYALALLALGTFLLRRFFDREGLSATTQSEPEPRSAIAATAETAPENTAKTTPAPESDSTHT
;
A
#
# COMPACT_ATOMS: atom_id res chain seq x y z
N MET A 1 21.53 -15.09 -0.29
CA MET A 1 20.97 -13.74 -0.01
C MET A 1 20.03 -13.40 -1.17
N TYR A 2 18.71 -13.52 -0.96
CA TYR A 2 17.73 -13.24 -2.02
C TYR A 2 17.62 -11.73 -2.21
N ARG A 3 18.05 -11.21 -3.37
CA ARG A 3 17.78 -9.83 -3.78
C ARG A 3 16.32 -9.74 -4.20
N ILE A 4 15.46 -9.24 -3.32
CA ILE A 4 14.11 -8.83 -3.71
C ILE A 4 14.27 -7.55 -4.54
N SER A 5 13.80 -7.54 -5.79
CA SER A 5 13.82 -6.31 -6.59
C SER A 5 12.94 -5.25 -5.92
N GLY A 6 13.39 -3.99 -5.85
CA GLY A 6 12.66 -2.91 -5.17
C GLY A 6 11.22 -2.74 -5.64
N GLY A 7 10.92 -3.17 -6.87
CA GLY A 7 9.58 -3.21 -7.44
C GLY A 7 8.54 -3.96 -6.59
N TYR A 8 8.95 -5.03 -5.91
CA TYR A 8 8.07 -5.85 -5.08
C TYR A 8 7.70 -5.20 -3.74
N LEU A 9 8.37 -4.10 -3.36
CA LEU A 9 7.97 -3.30 -2.21
C LEU A 9 6.70 -2.47 -2.49
N HIS A 10 6.42 -2.16 -3.76
CA HIS A 10 5.19 -1.45 -4.14
C HIS A 10 3.99 -2.38 -4.17
N SER A 11 4.15 -3.49 -4.90
CA SER A 11 3.09 -4.44 -5.21
C SER A 11 3.72 -5.72 -5.73
N ILE A 12 2.99 -6.83 -5.62
CA ILE A 12 3.25 -8.10 -6.30
C ILE A 12 3.45 -7.94 -7.82
N SER A 13 2.90 -6.87 -8.42
CA SER A 13 3.09 -6.53 -9.83
C SER A 13 4.48 -5.95 -10.16
N GLY A 14 5.34 -5.76 -9.15
CA GLY A 14 6.68 -5.18 -9.31
C GLY A 14 6.70 -3.66 -9.58
N ARG A 15 5.54 -2.98 -9.50
CA ARG A 15 5.39 -1.55 -9.80
C ARG A 15 4.20 -0.94 -9.06
N MET A 16 4.23 0.37 -8.89
CA MET A 16 3.09 1.16 -8.39
C MET A 16 1.93 1.15 -9.40
N ARG A 17 0.75 0.70 -8.96
CA ARG A 17 -0.47 0.73 -9.78
C ARG A 17 -1.15 2.09 -9.67
N TRP A 18 -0.60 3.10 -10.35
CA TRP A 18 -1.06 4.50 -10.25
C TRP A 18 -2.56 4.69 -10.46
N LYS A 19 -3.17 3.95 -11.41
CA LYS A 19 -4.63 3.98 -11.61
C LYS A 19 -5.37 3.53 -10.36
N TRP A 20 -4.94 2.43 -9.76
CA TRP A 20 -5.54 1.89 -8.54
C TRP A 20 -5.35 2.84 -7.34
N LEU A 21 -4.15 3.41 -7.18
CA LEU A 21 -3.91 4.43 -6.16
C LEU A 21 -4.82 5.66 -6.35
N ALA A 22 -4.97 6.14 -7.58
CA ALA A 22 -5.84 7.27 -7.89
C ALA A 22 -7.33 6.95 -7.62
N THR A 23 -7.82 5.76 -8.01
CA THR A 23 -9.17 5.29 -7.66
C THR A 23 -9.36 5.22 -6.15
N GLY A 24 -8.35 4.71 -5.45
CA GLY A 24 -8.34 4.64 -4.00
C GLY A 24 -8.49 6.01 -3.35
N LEU A 25 -7.62 6.95 -3.71
CA LEU A 25 -7.64 8.33 -3.20
C LEU A 25 -8.93 9.07 -3.56
N ALA A 26 -9.39 8.95 -4.81
CA ALA A 26 -10.64 9.57 -5.26
C ALA A 26 -11.87 9.03 -4.53
N THR A 27 -11.81 7.78 -4.06
CA THR A 27 -12.87 7.18 -3.25
C THR A 27 -12.77 7.62 -1.79
N THR A 28 -11.59 7.49 -1.17
CA THR A 28 -11.45 7.64 0.28
C THR A 28 -11.39 9.09 0.73
N VAL A 29 -10.66 9.97 0.02
CA VAL A 29 -10.46 11.37 0.47
C VAL A 29 -11.78 12.12 0.65
N PRO A 30 -12.74 12.10 -0.31
CA PRO A 30 -14.02 12.79 -0.11
C PRO A 30 -14.85 12.20 1.04
N ILE A 31 -14.87 10.87 1.17
CA ILE A 31 -15.62 10.16 2.22
C ILE A 31 -15.09 10.56 3.60
N TRP A 32 -13.77 10.59 3.77
CA TRP A 32 -13.14 10.98 5.04
C TRP A 32 -13.32 12.46 5.36
N LEU A 33 -13.19 13.35 4.36
CA LEU A 33 -13.43 14.77 4.55
C LEU A 33 -14.86 15.04 5.02
N VAL A 34 -15.85 14.45 4.35
CA VAL A 34 -17.26 14.61 4.71
C VAL A 34 -17.54 13.97 6.07
N GLY A 35 -17.02 12.76 6.32
CA GLY A 35 -17.24 12.04 7.57
C GLY A 35 -16.67 12.78 8.78
N ASN A 36 -15.39 13.13 8.73
CA ASN A 36 -14.74 13.84 9.84
C ASN A 36 -15.32 15.25 10.03
N LEU A 37 -15.70 15.94 8.94
CA LEU A 37 -16.38 17.23 9.08
C LEU A 37 -17.75 17.07 9.74
N ALA A 38 -18.52 16.03 9.39
CA ALA A 38 -19.79 15.74 10.03
C ALA A 38 -19.61 15.44 11.53
N GLU A 39 -18.59 14.65 11.90
CA GLU A 39 -18.26 14.40 13.30
C GLU A 39 -17.91 15.70 14.04
N THR A 40 -17.06 16.55 13.46
CA THR A 40 -16.70 17.86 14.02
C THR A 40 -17.95 18.74 14.24
N VAL A 41 -18.89 18.74 13.30
CA VAL A 41 -20.17 19.46 13.43
C VAL A 41 -21.03 18.91 14.56
N VAL A 42 -21.19 17.58 14.61
CA VAL A 42 -22.01 16.90 15.63
C VAL A 42 -21.45 17.14 17.05
N ASN A 43 -20.12 17.17 17.18
CA ASN A 43 -19.46 17.43 18.45
C ASN A 43 -19.42 18.92 18.85
N GLY A 44 -19.97 19.82 18.03
CA GLY A 44 -19.98 21.26 18.30
C GLY A 44 -18.62 21.95 18.14
N GLU A 45 -17.66 21.29 17.46
CA GLU A 45 -16.29 21.79 17.24
C GLU A 45 -16.12 22.49 15.88
N SER A 46 -17.22 22.85 15.22
CA SER A 46 -17.26 23.31 13.82
C SER A 46 -17.08 24.82 13.62
N THR A 47 -16.57 25.54 14.62
CA THR A 47 -16.32 26.98 14.49
C THR A 47 -15.34 27.23 13.34
N PHE A 48 -15.83 27.87 12.28
CA PHE A 48 -14.98 28.27 11.16
C PHE A 48 -14.08 29.43 11.58
N SER A 49 -12.82 29.11 11.83
CA SER A 49 -11.79 30.05 12.25
C SER A 49 -10.49 29.60 11.59
N PRO A 50 -10.20 29.97 10.34
CA PRO A 50 -8.99 29.53 9.67
C PRO A 50 -7.71 30.03 10.37
N ALA A 51 -6.68 29.19 10.42
CA ALA A 51 -5.37 29.60 10.90
C ALA A 51 -4.78 30.77 10.08
N LYS A 52 -3.94 31.61 10.72
CA LYS A 52 -3.39 32.84 10.08
C LYS A 52 -2.68 32.59 8.75
N ALA A 53 -2.04 31.43 8.58
CA ALA A 53 -1.32 31.03 7.36
C ALA A 53 -1.99 29.83 6.65
N TRP A 54 -3.31 29.73 6.74
CA TRP A 54 -4.07 28.56 6.28
C TRP A 54 -3.74 28.16 4.82
N ALA A 55 -3.52 29.11 3.90
CA ALA A 55 -3.23 28.80 2.50
C ALA A 55 -1.90 28.06 2.34
N LEU A 56 -0.85 28.52 3.04
CA LEU A 56 0.45 27.84 3.04
C LEU A 56 0.35 26.48 3.75
N GLN A 57 -0.37 26.41 4.86
CA GLN A 57 -0.57 25.15 5.59
C GLN A 57 -1.30 24.12 4.72
N VAL A 58 -2.37 24.51 4.03
CA VAL A 58 -3.07 23.64 3.08
C VAL A 58 -2.14 23.16 1.97
N ALA A 59 -1.35 24.06 1.37
CA ALA A 59 -0.39 23.68 0.33
C ALA A 59 0.64 22.66 0.84
N LEU A 60 1.19 22.87 2.05
CA LEU A 60 2.11 21.93 2.68
C LEU A 60 1.43 20.61 3.01
N THR A 61 0.22 20.62 3.56
CA THR A 61 -0.56 19.41 3.89
C THR A 61 -0.83 18.57 2.64
N LEU A 62 -1.23 19.20 1.53
CA LEU A 62 -1.50 18.49 0.27
C LEU A 62 -0.27 17.81 -0.35
N ILE A 63 0.95 18.24 0.02
CA ILE A 63 2.20 17.69 -0.50
C ILE A 63 2.83 16.72 0.51
N LEU A 64 3.00 17.17 1.75
CA LEU A 64 3.75 16.46 2.78
C LEU A 64 2.95 15.33 3.39
N THR A 65 1.64 15.46 3.58
CA THR A 65 0.84 14.39 4.19
C THR A 65 0.77 13.14 3.29
N PRO A 66 0.56 13.26 1.97
CA PRO A 66 0.68 12.10 1.08
C PRO A 66 2.05 11.45 1.08
N LEU A 67 3.12 12.26 1.08
CA LEU A 67 4.49 11.76 1.12
C LEU A 67 4.81 11.05 2.44
N GLN A 68 4.36 11.62 3.55
CA GLN A 68 4.49 11.04 4.89
C GLN A 68 3.77 9.68 4.97
N ALA A 69 2.48 9.65 4.63
CA ALA A 69 1.69 8.42 4.67
C ALA A 69 2.29 7.34 3.76
N ALA A 70 2.72 7.71 2.54
CA ALA A 70 3.42 6.77 1.66
C ALA A 70 4.70 6.23 2.31
N GLY A 71 5.55 7.10 2.86
CA GLY A 71 6.78 6.70 3.54
C GLY A 71 6.55 5.73 4.69
N GLU A 72 5.56 6.02 5.54
CA GLU A 72 5.17 5.14 6.65
C GLU A 72 4.68 3.78 6.14
N GLU A 73 3.83 3.73 5.11
CA GLU A 73 3.38 2.46 4.53
C GLU A 73 4.53 1.67 3.88
N TYR A 74 5.46 2.33 3.19
CA TYR A 74 6.65 1.66 2.65
C TYR A 74 7.51 1.04 3.73
N ILE A 75 7.73 1.74 4.84
CA ILE A 75 8.57 1.23 5.93
C ILE A 75 7.84 0.09 6.65
N VAL A 76 6.59 0.33 7.06
CA VAL A 76 5.90 -0.52 8.03
C VAL A 76 5.20 -1.69 7.37
N ARG A 77 4.69 -1.54 6.12
CA ARG A 77 3.92 -2.57 5.39
C ARG A 77 4.68 -3.11 4.17
N GLY A 78 5.52 -2.30 3.55
CA GLY A 78 6.41 -2.75 2.48
C GLY A 78 7.60 -3.51 3.05
N LEU A 79 8.58 -2.78 3.59
CA LEU A 79 9.88 -3.28 4.03
C LEU A 79 9.74 -4.22 5.23
N LEU A 80 9.20 -3.75 6.35
CA LEU A 80 9.15 -4.52 7.59
C LEU A 80 8.37 -5.83 7.42
N VAL A 81 7.17 -5.78 6.83
CA VAL A 81 6.36 -6.98 6.64
C VAL A 81 7.05 -7.95 5.69
N THR A 82 7.51 -7.49 4.52
CA THR A 82 8.18 -8.36 3.54
C THR A 82 9.45 -9.00 4.10
N THR A 83 10.27 -8.22 4.82
CA THR A 83 11.50 -8.72 5.46
C THR A 83 11.19 -9.80 6.47
N ILE A 84 10.28 -9.56 7.41
CA ILE A 84 9.96 -10.54 8.47
C ILE A 84 9.28 -11.77 7.86
N SER A 85 8.33 -11.58 6.94
CA SER A 85 7.62 -12.70 6.31
C SER A 85 8.56 -13.62 5.51
N SER A 86 9.69 -13.11 4.99
CA SER A 86 10.66 -13.90 4.22
C SER A 86 11.38 -14.99 5.02
N TYR A 87 11.37 -14.92 6.36
CA TYR A 87 11.97 -15.93 7.24
C TYR A 87 11.09 -17.16 7.46
N PHE A 88 9.85 -17.16 6.97
CA PHE A 88 8.88 -18.23 7.20
C PHE A 88 8.59 -19.00 5.92
N SER A 89 8.63 -20.34 6.01
CA SER A 89 8.26 -21.21 4.88
C SER A 89 6.77 -21.15 4.54
N ASN A 90 5.91 -20.83 5.52
CA ASN A 90 4.48 -20.65 5.32
C ASN A 90 4.15 -19.15 5.21
N ALA A 91 3.79 -18.71 4.01
CA ALA A 91 3.51 -17.31 3.70
C ALA A 91 2.41 -16.69 4.59
N LYS A 92 1.35 -17.44 4.93
CA LYS A 92 0.26 -16.95 5.79
C LYS A 92 0.74 -16.72 7.21
N VAL A 93 1.49 -17.68 7.76
CA VAL A 93 2.07 -17.58 9.11
C VAL A 93 3.06 -16.41 9.17
N GLY A 94 3.95 -16.30 8.18
CA GLY A 94 4.91 -15.22 8.09
C GLY A 94 4.26 -13.85 7.99
N PHE A 95 3.18 -13.72 7.23
CA PHE A 95 2.42 -12.47 7.14
C PHE A 95 1.69 -12.13 8.43
N CYS A 96 1.06 -13.10 9.10
CA CYS A 96 0.37 -12.85 10.38
C CYS A 96 1.34 -12.36 11.46
N ILE A 97 2.51 -13.01 11.59
CA ILE A 97 3.52 -12.61 12.58
C ILE A 97 4.09 -11.23 12.23
N ALA A 98 4.47 -11.03 10.96
CA ALA A 98 4.99 -9.75 10.50
C ALA A 98 3.97 -8.62 10.64
N GLY A 99 2.69 -8.89 10.37
CA GLY A 99 1.58 -7.96 10.54
C GLY A 99 1.32 -7.58 11.99
N ALA A 100 1.45 -8.53 12.93
CA ALA A 100 1.37 -8.24 14.35
C ALA A 100 2.50 -7.29 14.79
N ILE A 101 3.74 -7.56 14.36
CA ILE A 101 4.90 -6.71 14.63
C ILE A 101 4.74 -5.32 13.98
N SER A 102 4.30 -5.29 12.73
CA SER A 102 3.97 -4.07 11.97
C SER A 102 2.96 -3.20 12.72
N THR A 103 1.89 -3.81 13.22
CA THR A 103 0.85 -3.12 13.99
C THR A 103 1.36 -2.58 15.31
N PHE A 104 2.19 -3.36 16.02
CA PHE A 104 2.83 -2.91 17.24
C PHE A 104 3.76 -1.72 16.99
N VAL A 105 4.67 -1.82 16.01
CA VAL A 105 5.61 -0.76 15.65
C VAL A 105 4.86 0.51 15.22
N PHE A 106 3.86 0.38 14.36
CA PHE A 106 3.04 1.51 13.91
C PHE A 106 2.41 2.23 15.10
N THR A 107 1.75 1.48 15.98
CA THR A 107 1.06 2.04 17.16
C THR A 107 2.05 2.70 18.12
N ALA A 108 3.18 2.05 18.39
CA ALA A 108 4.21 2.55 19.31
C ALA A 108 4.85 3.87 18.81
N LEU A 109 5.08 4.00 17.50
CA LEU A 109 5.67 5.22 16.91
C LEU A 109 4.79 6.46 17.05
N HIS A 110 3.47 6.29 17.27
CA HIS A 110 2.55 7.40 17.49
C HIS A 110 2.57 7.91 18.94
N GLY A 111 3.21 7.20 19.87
CA GLY A 111 3.52 7.68 21.23
C GLY A 111 2.32 7.89 22.17
N SER A 112 1.10 7.55 21.77
CA SER A 112 -0.08 7.65 22.62
C SER A 112 -0.32 6.36 23.41
N SER A 113 -0.56 6.50 24.71
CA SER A 113 -0.99 5.41 25.60
C SER A 113 -2.50 5.39 25.84
N HIS A 114 -3.24 6.36 25.28
CA HIS A 114 -4.67 6.46 25.50
C HIS A 114 -5.41 5.29 24.83
N PRO A 115 -6.19 4.47 25.56
CA PRO A 115 -6.73 3.20 25.05
C PRO A 115 -7.52 3.33 23.75
N TRP A 116 -8.31 4.40 23.62
CA TRP A 116 -9.14 4.65 22.45
C TRP A 116 -8.33 5.16 21.24
N VAL A 117 -7.23 5.89 21.47
CA VAL A 117 -6.29 6.26 20.39
C VAL A 117 -5.57 5.01 19.89
N VAL A 118 -5.08 4.19 20.82
CA VAL A 118 -4.46 2.89 20.51
C VAL A 118 -5.40 2.00 19.72
N ALA A 119 -6.69 1.93 20.09
CA ALA A 119 -7.69 1.16 19.35
C ALA A 119 -7.85 1.64 17.90
N ASN A 120 -7.88 2.97 17.67
CA ASN A 120 -7.92 3.53 16.32
C ASN A 120 -6.67 3.18 15.50
N LEU A 121 -5.47 3.31 16.10
CA LEU A 121 -4.20 2.99 15.45
C LEU A 121 -4.09 1.51 15.07
N VAL A 122 -4.47 0.63 16.00
CA VAL A 122 -4.49 -0.82 15.77
C VAL A 122 -5.51 -1.17 14.68
N GLY A 123 -6.72 -0.61 14.74
CA GLY A 123 -7.76 -0.83 13.73
C GLY A 123 -7.32 -0.39 12.34
N MET A 124 -6.75 0.82 12.24
CA MET A 124 -6.16 1.34 11.00
C MET A 124 -5.08 0.41 10.45
N SER A 125 -4.15 -0.04 11.31
CA SER A 125 -3.09 -0.95 10.90
C SER A 125 -3.61 -2.29 10.38
N ILE A 126 -4.59 -2.88 11.08
CA ILE A 126 -5.19 -4.16 10.68
C ILE A 126 -5.91 -4.03 9.33
N MET A 127 -6.68 -2.96 9.12
CA MET A 127 -7.39 -2.74 7.86
C MET A 127 -6.42 -2.42 6.70
N ALA A 128 -5.34 -1.69 6.96
CA ALA A 128 -4.27 -1.49 6.00
C ALA A 128 -3.59 -2.81 5.61
N LEU A 129 -3.22 -3.65 6.59
CA LEU A 129 -2.65 -4.98 6.35
C LEU A 129 -3.61 -5.89 5.57
N TYR A 130 -4.91 -5.84 5.89
CA TYR A 130 -5.93 -6.56 5.14
C TYR A 130 -5.95 -6.14 3.67
N LEU A 131 -5.93 -4.83 3.39
CA LEU A 131 -5.90 -4.30 2.02
C LEU A 131 -4.60 -4.65 1.30
N VAL A 132 -3.46 -4.65 2.00
CA VAL A 132 -2.17 -5.08 1.44
C VAL A 132 -2.24 -6.55 1.03
N TRP A 133 -2.75 -7.42 1.89
CA TRP A 133 -2.92 -8.84 1.59
C TRP A 133 -3.90 -9.06 0.43
N HIS A 134 -5.05 -8.39 0.47
CA HIS A 134 -6.14 -8.60 -0.48
C HIS A 134 -5.81 -8.04 -1.87
N THR A 135 -5.20 -6.86 -1.94
CA THR A 135 -4.86 -6.21 -3.22
C THR A 135 -3.44 -6.54 -3.67
N GLY A 136 -2.64 -7.20 -2.84
CA GLY A 136 -1.24 -7.53 -3.09
C GLY A 136 -0.36 -6.31 -3.39
N GLY A 137 -0.58 -5.21 -2.68
CA GLY A 137 0.27 -4.03 -2.73
C GLY A 137 -0.17 -2.96 -1.75
N ILE A 138 0.69 -1.98 -1.51
CA ILE A 138 0.48 -0.96 -0.47
C ILE A 138 -0.42 0.19 -0.92
N GLU A 139 -0.85 0.23 -2.18
CA GLU A 139 -1.57 1.38 -2.75
C GLU A 139 -2.88 1.69 -2.01
N ALA A 140 -3.65 0.65 -1.67
CA ALA A 140 -4.90 0.82 -0.94
C ALA A 140 -4.67 1.24 0.52
N ALA A 141 -3.59 0.76 1.15
CA ALA A 141 -3.18 1.20 2.48
C ALA A 141 -2.76 2.68 2.47
N ILE A 142 -1.97 3.10 1.48
CA ILE A 142 -1.61 4.51 1.26
C ILE A 142 -2.89 5.34 1.10
N ALA A 143 -3.84 4.90 0.28
CA ALA A 143 -5.06 5.68 0.01
C ALA A 143 -5.90 5.94 1.29
N ILE A 144 -6.11 4.93 2.14
CA ILE A 144 -6.83 5.13 3.40
C ILE A 144 -6.03 5.96 4.40
N HIS A 145 -4.71 5.81 4.42
CA HIS A 145 -3.83 6.55 5.33
C HIS A 145 -3.78 8.03 4.96
N VAL A 146 -3.60 8.33 3.67
CA VAL A 146 -3.68 9.70 3.15
C VAL A 146 -5.04 10.31 3.47
N ALA A 147 -6.14 9.63 3.16
CA ALA A 147 -7.48 10.16 3.44
C ALA A 147 -7.70 10.48 4.92
N ASN A 148 -7.24 9.59 5.82
CA ASN A 148 -7.33 9.79 7.26
C ASN A 148 -6.59 11.04 7.72
N ASN A 149 -5.29 11.14 7.44
CA ASN A 149 -4.50 12.26 7.93
C ASN A 149 -4.82 13.56 7.21
N LEU A 150 -5.07 13.50 5.90
CA LEU A 150 -5.39 14.68 5.10
C LEU A 150 -6.68 15.33 5.60
N SER A 151 -7.73 14.54 5.86
CA SER A 151 -8.99 15.09 6.35
C SER A 151 -8.87 15.73 7.73
N LEU A 152 -8.23 15.04 8.69
CA LEU A 152 -8.03 15.56 10.04
C LEU A 152 -7.19 16.85 10.05
N ILE A 153 -6.08 16.88 9.31
CA ILE A 153 -5.21 18.05 9.26
C ILE A 153 -5.92 19.22 8.55
N LEU A 154 -6.58 18.99 7.42
CA LEU A 154 -7.30 20.06 6.71
C LEU A 154 -8.41 20.67 7.57
N ILE A 155 -9.22 19.85 8.23
CA ILE A 155 -10.26 20.35 9.14
C ILE A 155 -9.62 21.19 10.25
N SER A 156 -8.53 20.68 10.86
CA SER A 156 -7.83 21.38 11.95
C SER A 156 -7.26 22.75 11.55
N ILE A 157 -6.90 22.94 10.28
CA ILE A 157 -6.44 24.24 9.74
C ILE A 157 -7.61 25.24 9.70
N PHE A 158 -8.80 24.81 9.29
CA PHE A 158 -9.98 25.68 9.16
C PHE A 158 -10.72 25.91 10.47
N THR A 159 -10.48 25.11 11.50
CA THR A 159 -10.99 25.29 12.87
C THR A 159 -9.95 25.91 13.81
N ASN A 160 -8.75 26.25 13.33
CA ASN A 160 -7.61 26.75 14.12
C ASN A 160 -7.25 25.83 15.31
N THR A 161 -7.30 24.52 15.05
CA THR A 161 -6.92 23.46 15.99
C THR A 161 -5.79 22.59 15.45
N VAL A 162 -4.87 23.15 14.64
CA VAL A 162 -3.82 22.43 13.91
C VAL A 162 -3.05 21.41 14.77
N GLY A 163 -2.78 21.71 16.04
CA GLY A 163 -2.13 20.78 16.97
C GLY A 163 -2.93 19.51 17.30
N LYS A 164 -4.24 19.48 17.02
CA LYS A 164 -5.13 18.32 17.14
C LYS A 164 -5.25 17.51 15.84
N GLY A 165 -4.74 18.01 14.72
CA GLY A 165 -4.80 17.33 13.42
C GLY A 165 -3.89 16.10 13.32
N GLN A 166 -3.02 15.88 14.31
CA GLN A 166 -2.13 14.73 14.40
C GLN A 166 -2.22 14.07 15.77
N ILE A 167 -1.91 12.77 15.82
CA ILE A 167 -1.83 12.03 17.07
C ILE A 167 -0.52 12.40 17.79
N THR A 168 -0.64 12.68 19.07
CA THR A 168 0.45 12.98 20.01
C THR A 168 0.23 12.18 21.30
N ALA A 169 1.20 12.23 22.21
CA ALA A 169 1.06 11.62 23.54
C ALA A 169 -0.15 12.14 24.32
N GLU A 170 -0.52 13.40 24.10
CA GLU A 170 -1.62 14.08 24.80
C GLU A 170 -2.98 13.92 24.10
N THR A 171 -3.02 13.29 22.91
CA THR A 171 -4.27 13.13 22.16
C THR A 171 -5.26 12.25 22.94
N GLN A 172 -6.46 12.80 23.16
CA GLN A 172 -7.58 12.11 23.79
C GLN A 172 -8.71 11.97 22.77
N VAL A 173 -9.36 10.81 22.73
CA VAL A 173 -10.53 10.56 21.88
C VAL A 173 -11.60 9.80 22.65
N SER A 174 -12.87 10.08 22.39
CA SER A 174 -13.96 9.39 23.07
C SER A 174 -14.14 7.95 22.53
N PHE A 175 -14.85 7.12 23.29
CA PHE A 175 -15.31 5.81 22.80
C PHE A 175 -16.15 5.95 21.52
N TRP A 176 -17.08 6.90 21.48
CA TRP A 176 -17.98 7.11 20.35
C TRP A 176 -17.24 7.58 19.10
N SER A 177 -16.30 8.50 19.25
CA SER A 177 -15.42 8.95 18.15
C SER A 177 -14.56 7.81 17.61
N THR A 178 -14.07 6.94 18.49
CA THR A 178 -13.30 5.76 18.10
C THR A 178 -14.17 4.76 17.34
N PHE A 179 -15.37 4.49 17.84
CA PHE A 179 -16.32 3.63 17.16
C PHE A 179 -16.68 4.18 15.77
N TYR A 180 -16.94 5.48 15.68
CA TYR A 180 -17.21 6.17 14.43
C TYR A 180 -16.02 6.07 13.44
N ALA A 181 -14.81 6.38 13.89
CA ALA A 181 -13.61 6.30 13.07
C ALA A 181 -13.35 4.88 12.54
N LEU A 182 -13.54 3.86 13.38
CA LEU A 182 -13.44 2.46 12.97
C LEU A 182 -14.53 2.04 11.98
N ALA A 183 -15.76 2.56 12.12
CA ALA A 183 -16.83 2.32 11.18
C ALA A 183 -16.56 2.97 9.82
N LEU A 184 -16.06 4.21 9.81
CA LEU A 184 -15.65 4.93 8.60
C LEU A 184 -14.50 4.21 7.89
N LEU A 185 -13.51 3.74 8.65
CA LEU A 185 -12.41 2.93 8.17
C LEU A 185 -12.88 1.59 7.57
N ALA A 186 -13.80 0.90 8.24
CA ALA A 186 -14.37 -0.35 7.75
C ALA A 186 -15.15 -0.12 6.44
N LEU A 187 -15.91 0.97 6.35
CA LEU A 187 -16.62 1.36 5.13
C LEU A 187 -15.65 1.58 3.96
N GLY A 188 -14.61 2.40 4.13
CA GLY A 188 -13.66 2.63 3.05
C GLY A 188 -12.88 1.37 2.67
N THR A 189 -12.52 0.54 3.65
CA THR A 189 -11.89 -0.76 3.40
C THR A 189 -12.81 -1.67 2.57
N PHE A 190 -14.09 -1.72 2.91
CA PHE A 190 -15.10 -2.47 2.16
C PHE A 190 -15.26 -1.96 0.73
N LEU A 191 -15.32 -0.64 0.53
CA LEU A 191 -15.45 -0.03 -0.79
C LEU A 191 -14.22 -0.30 -1.67
N LEU A 192 -13.01 -0.13 -1.13
CA LEU A 192 -11.78 -0.43 -1.86
C LEU A 192 -11.69 -1.90 -2.23
N ARG A 193 -12.00 -2.81 -1.29
CA ARG A 193 -12.10 -4.24 -1.57
C ARG A 193 -13.07 -4.49 -2.73
N ARG A 194 -14.26 -3.89 -2.66
CA ARG A 194 -15.31 -4.06 -3.68
C ARG A 194 -14.87 -3.54 -5.04
N PHE A 195 -14.23 -2.38 -5.12
CA PHE A 195 -13.77 -1.81 -6.40
C PHE A 195 -12.62 -2.61 -6.99
N PHE A 196 -11.68 -3.06 -6.16
CA PHE A 196 -10.60 -3.94 -6.61
C PHE A 196 -11.14 -5.24 -7.24
N ASP A 197 -12.15 -5.85 -6.59
CA ASP A 197 -12.82 -7.05 -7.12
C ASP A 197 -13.55 -6.78 -8.46
N ARG A 198 -14.09 -5.57 -8.67
CA ARG A 198 -14.82 -5.22 -9.91
C ARG A 198 -13.89 -4.96 -11.09
N GLU A 199 -12.75 -4.33 -10.85
CA GLU A 199 -11.82 -3.98 -11.92
C GLU A 199 -11.07 -5.20 -12.46
N GLY A 200 -11.29 -6.40 -11.92
CA GLY A 200 -10.63 -7.63 -12.37
C GLY A 200 -9.11 -7.62 -12.13
N LEU A 201 -8.61 -6.69 -11.30
CA LEU A 201 -7.19 -6.56 -10.96
C LEU A 201 -6.65 -7.78 -10.20
N SER A 202 -7.54 -8.65 -9.72
CA SER A 202 -7.24 -9.96 -9.16
C SER A 202 -6.65 -10.95 -10.18
N ALA A 203 -6.85 -10.74 -11.49
CA ALA A 203 -6.47 -11.69 -12.54
C ALA A 203 -5.01 -11.56 -13.03
N THR A 204 -4.29 -10.47 -12.71
CA THR A 204 -2.91 -10.29 -13.17
C THR A 204 -1.88 -11.10 -12.36
N THR A 205 -2.31 -11.91 -11.38
CA THR A 205 -1.41 -12.55 -10.39
C THR A 205 -1.44 -14.08 -10.37
N GLN A 206 -2.10 -14.73 -11.33
CA GLN A 206 -2.05 -16.19 -11.49
C GLN A 206 -1.47 -16.64 -12.84
N SER A 207 -0.45 -15.95 -13.37
CA SER A 207 0.50 -16.67 -14.22
C SER A 207 1.42 -17.44 -13.26
N GLU A 208 1.01 -18.66 -12.92
CA GLU A 208 1.90 -19.66 -12.33
C GLU A 208 3.22 -19.62 -13.15
N PRO A 209 4.39 -19.45 -12.52
CA PRO A 209 5.63 -19.53 -13.26
C PRO A 209 5.65 -20.92 -13.90
N GLU A 210 5.68 -20.98 -15.24
CA GLU A 210 5.77 -22.26 -15.93
C GLU A 210 6.88 -23.08 -15.25
N PRO A 211 6.58 -24.31 -14.80
CA PRO A 211 7.58 -25.14 -14.17
C PRO A 211 8.77 -25.25 -15.12
N ARG A 212 9.96 -24.92 -14.63
CA ARG A 212 11.22 -24.84 -15.39
C ARG A 212 11.55 -26.15 -16.14
N SER A 213 10.82 -27.23 -15.89
CA SER A 213 10.86 -28.47 -16.68
C SER A 213 10.30 -28.33 -18.09
N ALA A 214 9.33 -27.43 -18.33
CA ALA A 214 8.73 -27.20 -19.66
C ALA A 214 9.71 -26.50 -20.62
N ILE A 215 10.52 -25.58 -20.11
CA ILE A 215 11.57 -24.86 -20.87
C ILE A 215 12.75 -25.80 -21.20
N ALA A 216 13.08 -26.74 -20.32
CA ALA A 216 14.12 -27.73 -20.59
C ALA A 216 13.70 -28.75 -21.66
N ALA A 217 12.44 -29.23 -21.60
CA ALA A 217 11.91 -30.22 -22.56
C ALA A 217 11.73 -29.66 -23.99
N THR A 218 11.47 -28.36 -24.13
CA THR A 218 11.38 -27.70 -25.45
C THR A 218 12.74 -27.39 -26.06
N ALA A 219 13.78 -27.20 -25.25
CA ALA A 219 15.16 -27.03 -25.73
C ALA A 219 15.78 -28.35 -26.23
N GLU A 220 15.37 -29.49 -25.67
CA GLU A 220 15.92 -30.81 -26.01
C GLU A 220 15.33 -31.43 -27.30
N THR A 221 14.26 -30.84 -27.84
CA THR A 221 13.54 -31.36 -29.03
C THR A 221 13.78 -30.57 -30.32
N ALA A 222 14.62 -29.54 -30.30
CA ALA A 222 15.00 -28.80 -31.50
C ALA A 222 15.93 -29.67 -32.39
N PRO A 223 15.58 -29.94 -33.67
CA PRO A 223 16.39 -30.81 -34.52
C PRO A 223 17.73 -30.14 -34.87
N GLU A 224 18.81 -30.90 -34.70
CA GLU A 224 20.18 -30.53 -35.04
C GLU A 224 20.30 -30.27 -36.55
N ASN A 225 20.46 -29.00 -36.93
CA ASN A 225 20.66 -28.59 -38.31
C ASN A 225 22.07 -29.02 -38.78
N THR A 226 22.16 -30.22 -39.34
CA THR A 226 23.36 -30.76 -39.98
C THR A 226 23.62 -30.04 -41.30
N ALA A 227 24.34 -28.92 -41.23
CA ALA A 227 24.93 -28.29 -42.39
C ALA A 227 26.01 -29.22 -43.00
N LYS A 228 25.65 -29.88 -44.11
CA LYS A 228 26.56 -30.66 -44.95
C LYS A 228 27.74 -29.80 -45.40
N THR A 229 28.95 -30.22 -45.04
CA THR A 229 30.21 -29.82 -45.67
C THR A 229 30.28 -30.40 -47.10
N THR A 230 30.42 -29.52 -48.09
CA THR A 230 30.67 -29.90 -49.48
C THR A 230 32.17 -30.20 -49.65
N PRO A 231 32.60 -31.31 -50.29
CA PRO A 231 34.02 -31.56 -50.55
C PRO A 231 34.52 -30.75 -51.76
N ALA A 232 35.80 -30.38 -51.71
CA ALA A 232 36.52 -29.74 -52.81
C ALA A 232 36.68 -30.71 -54.02
N PRO A 233 36.70 -30.22 -55.26
CA PRO A 233 37.02 -31.05 -56.41
C PRO A 233 38.53 -31.04 -56.68
N GLU A 234 39.12 -32.23 -56.68
CA GLU A 234 40.43 -32.53 -57.25
C GLU A 234 40.21 -33.16 -58.64
N SER A 235 40.80 -32.60 -59.70
CA SER A 235 41.26 -33.36 -60.87
C SER A 235 42.16 -32.50 -61.77
N ASP A 236 43.45 -32.69 -61.56
CA ASP A 236 44.51 -33.07 -62.51
C ASP A 236 44.47 -32.72 -64.03
N SER A 237 45.68 -32.43 -64.51
CA SER A 237 46.28 -32.72 -65.84
C SER A 237 46.32 -31.66 -66.97
N THR A 238 47.56 -31.19 -67.18
CA THR A 238 48.37 -31.23 -68.44
C THR A 238 48.38 -30.08 -69.48
N HIS A 239 49.62 -29.80 -69.93
CA HIS A 239 50.08 -29.15 -71.18
C HIS A 239 49.66 -27.67 -71.38
N THR A 240 50.53 -26.67 -71.60
CA THR A 240 51.84 -26.55 -72.28
C THR A 240 52.56 -25.31 -71.76
#